data_AF-A0A1M3PJ82-F1
#
_entry.id   AF-A0A1M3PJ82-F1
#
_cell.length_a   1.000
_cell.length_b   1.000
_cell.length_c   1.000
_cell.angle_alpha   90.00
_cell.angle_beta   90.00
_cell.angle_gamma   90.00
#
_symmetry.space_group_name_H-M   'P 1'
#
loop_
_entity.id
_entity.type
_entity.pdbx_description
1 polymer ?
#
loop_
_entity_poly.entity_id
_entity_poly.type
_entity_poly.pdbx_seq_one_letter_code
_entity_poly.pdbx_strand_id
1 'polypeptide(L)'
;MVDASMLAQGFADAAPRALTQRAAVYAVATVVGYFGMQAAARALTAGLLPPPPAPGPLEWSLIVLAVASFGLVALVQAMFPLWAHHRAAAVLRVHLSNGCYANAVFDRLVGGWSTRNAS
;
A
#
# COMPACT_ATOMS: atom_id res chain seq x y z
N MET A 1 -15.28 26.46 32.80
CA MET A 1 -15.58 26.83 31.41
C MET A 1 -15.03 25.71 30.55
N VAL A 2 -15.89 24.77 30.15
CA VAL A 2 -15.55 23.66 29.26
C VAL A 2 -15.96 24.12 27.88
N ASP A 3 -14.99 24.32 26.99
CA ASP A 3 -15.26 24.90 25.67
C ASP A 3 -15.88 23.86 24.73
N ALA A 4 -16.79 24.32 23.86
CA ALA A 4 -17.51 23.49 22.88
C ALA A 4 -16.58 22.65 21.97
N SER A 5 -15.31 23.02 21.87
CA SER A 5 -14.27 22.27 21.17
C SER A 5 -13.97 20.89 21.80
N MET A 6 -14.01 20.74 23.12
CA MET A 6 -13.72 19.45 23.78
C MET A 6 -14.90 18.47 23.72
N LEU A 7 -16.13 18.99 23.74
CA LEU A 7 -17.35 18.20 23.49
C LEU A 7 -17.42 17.73 22.03
N ALA A 8 -17.00 18.58 21.07
CA ALA A 8 -16.84 18.20 19.68
C ALA A 8 -15.73 17.15 19.47
N GLN A 9 -14.62 17.23 20.21
CA GLN A 9 -13.57 16.21 20.22
C GLN A 9 -14.07 14.85 20.74
N GLY A 10 -14.90 14.85 21.80
CA GLY A 10 -15.53 13.65 22.36
C GLY A 10 -16.55 12.95 21.45
N PHE A 11 -17.12 13.66 20.47
CA PHE A 11 -17.95 13.07 19.39
C PHE A 11 -17.12 12.71 18.14
N ALA A 12 -16.03 13.42 17.86
CA ALA A 12 -15.11 13.13 16.75
C ALA A 12 -14.29 11.86 16.97
N ASP A 13 -13.87 11.58 18.21
CA ASP A 13 -13.20 10.31 18.59
C ASP A 13 -14.18 9.12 18.70
N ALA A 14 -15.49 9.38 18.75
CA ALA A 14 -16.53 8.37 18.97
C ALA A 14 -17.11 7.72 17.69
N ALA A 15 -16.76 8.15 16.46
CA ALA A 15 -17.37 7.56 15.26
C ALA A 15 -16.39 7.37 14.08
N PRO A 16 -16.23 6.15 13.50
CA PRO A 16 -17.16 5.02 13.60
C PRO A 16 -16.44 3.67 13.75
N ARG A 17 -16.31 3.15 14.97
CA ARG A 17 -15.94 1.73 15.19
C ARG A 17 -16.84 0.78 14.40
N ALA A 18 -18.10 1.15 14.16
CA ALA A 18 -19.02 0.40 13.31
C ALA A 18 -18.58 0.37 11.83
N LEU A 19 -17.95 1.44 11.31
CA LEU A 19 -17.44 1.46 9.93
C LEU A 19 -16.17 0.61 9.80
N THR A 20 -15.27 0.68 10.78
CA THR A 20 -14.06 -0.17 10.79
C THR A 20 -14.42 -1.64 10.99
N GLN A 21 -15.44 -1.95 11.80
CA GLN A 21 -16.00 -3.30 11.94
C GLN A 21 -16.61 -3.79 10.64
N ARG A 22 -17.43 -2.98 9.95
CA ARG A 22 -17.99 -3.33 8.64
C ARG A 22 -16.87 -3.57 7.62
N ALA A 23 -15.86 -2.70 7.56
CA ALA A 23 -14.70 -2.87 6.70
C ALA A 23 -13.93 -4.16 7.03
N ALA A 24 -13.74 -4.48 8.31
CA ALA A 24 -13.10 -5.73 8.74
C ALA A 24 -13.92 -6.95 8.33
N VAL A 25 -15.25 -6.93 8.49
CA VAL A 25 -16.14 -8.02 8.04
C VAL A 25 -16.05 -8.20 6.52
N TYR A 26 -16.11 -7.11 5.75
CA TYR A 26 -15.94 -7.18 4.28
C TYR A 26 -14.55 -7.66 3.87
N ALA A 27 -13.50 -7.27 4.59
CA ALA A 27 -12.14 -7.76 4.35
C ALA A 27 -12.04 -9.26 4.62
N VAL A 28 -12.56 -9.73 5.76
CA VAL A 28 -12.61 -11.16 6.11
C VAL A 28 -13.43 -11.94 5.08
N ALA A 29 -14.62 -11.44 4.71
CA ALA A 29 -15.45 -12.09 3.70
C ALA A 29 -14.74 -12.19 2.35
N THR A 30 -14.03 -11.13 1.94
CA THR A 30 -13.21 -11.12 0.71
C THR A 30 -12.07 -12.12 0.78
N VAL A 31 -11.35 -12.17 1.91
CA VAL A 31 -10.24 -13.12 2.12
C VAL A 31 -10.75 -14.55 2.05
N VAL A 32 -11.82 -14.88 2.77
CA VAL A 32 -12.42 -16.21 2.77
C VAL A 32 -12.93 -16.58 1.37
N GLY A 33 -13.62 -15.65 0.70
CA GLY A 33 -14.12 -15.86 -0.67
C GLY A 33 -12.99 -16.10 -1.67
N TYR A 34 -11.95 -15.28 -1.64
CA TYR A 34 -10.78 -15.41 -2.52
C TYR A 34 -10.07 -16.76 -2.32
N PHE A 35 -9.68 -17.08 -1.08
CA PHE A 35 -8.96 -18.32 -0.81
C PHE A 35 -9.84 -19.56 -1.00
N GLY A 36 -11.13 -19.48 -0.67
CA GLY A 36 -12.09 -20.55 -0.93
C GLY A 36 -12.27 -20.83 -2.42
N MET A 37 -12.49 -19.78 -3.23
CA MET A 37 -12.56 -19.88 -4.68
C MET A 37 -11.26 -20.42 -5.28
N GLN A 38 -10.11 -19.93 -4.79
CA GLN A 38 -8.80 -20.40 -5.25
C GLN A 38 -8.56 -21.87 -4.90
N ALA A 39 -8.93 -22.32 -3.70
CA ALA A 39 -8.84 -23.72 -3.30
C ALA A 39 -9.77 -24.60 -4.15
N ALA A 40 -11.01 -24.16 -4.37
CA ALA A 40 -11.97 -24.86 -5.22
C ALA A 40 -11.46 -24.98 -6.67
N ALA A 41 -10.93 -23.89 -7.24
CA ALA A 41 -10.33 -23.91 -8.57
C ALA A 41 -9.16 -24.90 -8.63
N ARG A 42 -8.24 -24.86 -7.66
CA ARG A 42 -7.11 -25.81 -7.58
C ARG A 42 -7.59 -27.26 -7.48
N ALA A 43 -8.64 -27.53 -6.72
CA ALA A 43 -9.21 -28.87 -6.58
C ALA A 43 -9.88 -29.35 -7.88
N LEU A 44 -10.66 -28.49 -8.53
CA LEU A 44 -11.33 -28.81 -9.79
C LEU A 44 -10.34 -29.02 -10.93
N THR A 45 -9.21 -28.30 -10.92
CA THR A 45 -8.15 -28.43 -11.93
C THR A 45 -7.05 -29.40 -11.55
N ALA A 46 -7.16 -30.09 -10.41
CA ALA A 46 -6.14 -31.00 -9.93
C ALA A 46 -5.90 -32.13 -10.96
N GLY A 47 -4.64 -32.35 -11.31
CA GLY A 47 -4.25 -33.36 -12.30
C GLY A 47 -4.49 -32.99 -13.77
N LEU A 48 -5.13 -31.86 -14.07
CA LEU A 48 -5.35 -31.38 -15.44
C LEU A 48 -4.23 -30.46 -15.93
N LEU A 49 -3.60 -29.70 -15.03
CA LEU A 49 -2.52 -28.77 -15.38
C LEU A 49 -1.16 -29.27 -14.89
N PRO A 50 -0.09 -29.06 -15.69
CA PRO A 50 1.27 -29.25 -15.22
C PRO A 50 1.54 -28.32 -14.03
N PRO A 51 2.40 -28.74 -13.09
CA PRO A 51 2.72 -27.93 -11.93
C PRO A 51 3.33 -26.59 -12.36
N PRO A 52 2.97 -25.48 -11.70
CA PRO A 52 3.55 -24.19 -12.03
C PRO A 52 5.07 -24.23 -11.79
N PRO A 53 5.88 -23.66 -12.69
CA PRO A 53 7.32 -23.59 -12.49
C PRO A 53 7.63 -22.77 -11.24
N ALA A 54 8.66 -23.19 -10.49
CA ALA A 54 9.13 -22.43 -9.34
C ALA A 54 9.69 -21.07 -9.82
N PRO A 55 9.38 -19.96 -9.13
CA PRO A 55 9.95 -18.68 -9.49
C PRO A 55 11.48 -18.71 -9.33
N GLY A 56 12.18 -18.31 -10.38
CA GLY A 56 13.62 -18.08 -10.39
C GLY A 56 14.00 -16.77 -9.69
N PRO A 57 15.31 -16.47 -9.62
CA PRO A 57 15.83 -15.34 -8.85
C PRO A 57 15.29 -13.97 -9.29
N LEU A 58 15.09 -13.77 -10.60
CA LEU A 58 14.53 -12.53 -11.15
C LEU A 58 13.07 -12.34 -10.74
N GLU A 59 12.26 -13.39 -10.84
CA GLU A 59 10.84 -13.35 -10.48
C GLU A 59 10.67 -13.08 -8.99
N TRP A 60 11.50 -13.69 -8.14
CA TRP A 60 11.55 -13.36 -6.72
C TRP A 60 11.91 -11.89 -6.47
N SER A 61 12.89 -11.37 -7.21
CA SER A 61 13.29 -9.96 -7.11
C SER A 61 12.13 -9.03 -7.47
N LEU A 62 11.37 -9.36 -8.53
CA LEU A 62 10.18 -8.62 -8.93
C LEU A 62 9.03 -8.74 -7.92
N ILE A 63 8.79 -9.92 -7.35
CA ILE A 63 7.79 -10.13 -6.30
C ILE A 63 8.13 -9.28 -5.07
N VAL A 64 9.37 -9.34 -4.60
CA VAL A 64 9.83 -8.56 -3.44
C VAL A 64 9.72 -7.06 -3.73
N LEU A 65 10.15 -6.61 -4.91
CA LEU A 65 10.04 -5.22 -5.33
C LEU A 65 8.58 -4.76 -5.38
N ALA A 66 7.68 -5.58 -5.94
CA ALA A 66 6.26 -5.26 -6.04
C ALA A 66 5.60 -5.18 -4.64
N VAL A 67 5.86 -6.16 -3.78
CA VAL A 67 5.33 -6.19 -2.41
C VAL A 67 5.87 -5.02 -1.58
N ALA A 68 7.17 -4.72 -1.68
CA ALA A 68 7.78 -3.59 -0.98
C ALA A 68 7.19 -2.24 -1.47
N SER A 69 7.03 -2.07 -2.79
CA SER A 69 6.44 -0.87 -3.38
C SER A 69 4.98 -0.68 -2.96
N PHE A 70 4.19 -1.75 -3.03
CA PHE A 70 2.80 -1.74 -2.58
C PHE A 70 2.70 -1.46 -1.07
N GLY A 71 3.53 -2.12 -0.25
CA GLY A 71 3.56 -1.92 1.19
C GLY A 71 3.93 -0.49 1.57
N LEU A 72 4.90 0.12 0.89
CA LEU A 72 5.24 1.53 1.06
C LEU A 72 4.07 2.44 0.73
N VAL A 73 3.41 2.21 -0.41
CA VAL A 73 2.23 2.98 -0.82
C VAL A 73 1.07 2.80 0.17
N ALA A 74 0.80 1.57 0.61
CA ALA A 74 -0.24 1.27 1.58
C ALA A 74 0.04 1.91 2.95
N LEU A 75 1.30 1.92 3.40
CA LEU A 75 1.71 2.59 4.63
C LEU A 75 1.48 4.11 4.53
N VAL A 76 1.91 4.73 3.43
CA VAL A 76 1.66 6.16 3.18
C VAL A 76 0.17 6.46 3.15
N GLN A 77 -0.63 5.61 2.49
CA GLN A 77 -2.09 5.73 2.46
C GLN A 77 -2.75 5.58 3.84
N ALA A 78 -2.27 4.66 4.68
CA ALA A 78 -2.77 4.46 6.03
C ALA A 78 -2.38 5.58 7.00
N MET A 79 -1.25 6.27 6.76
CA MET A 79 -0.79 7.41 7.56
C MET A 79 -1.48 8.73 7.19
N PHE A 80 -1.95 8.87 5.94
CA PHE A 80 -2.62 10.11 5.49
C PHE A 80 -3.79 10.60 6.37
N PRO A 81 -4.72 9.73 6.85
CA PRO A 81 -5.83 10.16 7.69
C PRO A 81 -5.38 10.72 9.04
N LEU A 82 -4.33 10.14 9.64
CA LEU A 82 -3.80 10.54 10.95
C LEU A 82 -3.14 11.93 10.91
N TRP A 83 -2.73 12.39 9.73
CA TRP A 83 -1.99 13.63 9.55
C TRP A 83 -2.84 14.77 8.99
N ALA A 84 -4.11 14.51 8.67
CA ALA A 84 -5.03 15.47 8.08
C ALA A 84 -5.27 16.73 8.95
N HIS A 85 -4.98 16.66 10.26
CA HIS A 85 -5.14 17.77 11.20
C HIS A 85 -3.88 18.62 11.43
N HIS A 86 -2.73 18.29 10.81
CA HIS A 86 -1.46 19.02 10.99
C HIS A 86 -0.96 19.70 9.71
N ARG A 87 -0.75 21.03 9.74
CA ARG A 87 -0.24 21.84 8.60
C ARG A 87 1.08 21.32 7.99
N ALA A 88 1.92 20.64 8.78
CA ALA A 88 3.20 20.06 8.31
C ALA A 88 2.99 18.94 7.27
N ALA A 89 1.91 18.17 7.37
CA ALA A 89 1.61 17.08 6.45
C ALA A 89 1.12 17.56 5.08
N ALA A 90 0.47 18.73 5.03
CA ALA A 90 0.08 19.38 3.78
C ALA A 90 1.31 19.84 2.98
N VAL A 91 2.35 20.35 3.64
CA VAL A 91 3.62 20.76 3.03
C VAL A 91 4.44 19.55 2.56
N LEU A 92 4.49 18.49 3.37
CA LEU A 92 5.13 17.22 2.98
C LEU A 92 4.47 16.61 1.74
N ARG A 93 3.14 16.68 1.61
CA ARG A 93 2.40 16.18 0.43
C ARG A 93 2.78 16.92 -0.85
N VAL A 94 2.94 18.23 -0.79
CA VAL A 94 3.41 19.03 -1.95
C VAL A 94 4.82 18.62 -2.35
N HIS A 95 5.73 18.41 -1.38
CA HIS A 95 7.08 17.94 -1.69
C HIS A 95 7.11 16.50 -2.22
N LEU A 96 6.27 15.60 -1.71
CA LEU A 96 6.14 14.22 -2.19
C LEU A 96 5.58 14.17 -3.62
N SER A 97 4.51 14.90 -3.90
CA SER A 97 3.89 15.00 -5.23
C SER A 97 4.76 15.78 -6.23
N ASN A 98 5.59 16.72 -5.78
CA ASN A 98 6.61 17.37 -6.61
C ASN A 98 7.87 16.51 -6.80
N GLY A 99 7.88 15.26 -6.32
CA GLY A 99 8.95 14.30 -6.58
C GLY A 99 10.02 14.30 -5.50
N CYS A 100 9.63 14.11 -4.22
CA CYS A 100 10.56 13.85 -3.11
C CYS A 100 11.53 12.75 -3.51
N TYR A 101 12.74 13.13 -3.91
CA TYR A 101 13.90 12.27 -4.13
C TYR A 101 13.78 11.15 -5.17
N ALA A 102 12.60 10.63 -5.50
CA ALA A 102 12.40 9.61 -6.53
C ALA A 102 12.87 10.14 -7.88
N ASN A 103 12.58 11.40 -8.20
CA ASN A 103 13.08 12.05 -9.41
C ASN A 103 14.61 12.17 -9.39
N ALA A 104 15.21 12.52 -8.23
CA ALA A 104 16.67 12.63 -8.09
C ALA A 104 17.41 11.27 -8.09
N VAL A 105 16.78 10.21 -7.55
CA VAL A 105 17.29 8.85 -7.58
C VAL A 105 17.15 8.24 -8.97
N PHE A 106 16.03 8.50 -9.67
CA PHE A 106 15.87 8.13 -11.07
C PHE A 106 16.87 8.87 -11.95
N ASP A 107 17.06 10.17 -11.76
CA ASP A 107 18.07 10.96 -12.48
C ASP A 107 19.48 10.41 -12.24
N ARG A 108 19.80 10.02 -11.00
CA ARG A 108 21.10 9.45 -10.66
C ARG A 108 21.29 8.05 -11.26
N LEU A 109 20.24 7.24 -11.29
CA LEU A 109 20.25 5.91 -11.90
C LEU A 109 20.32 5.99 -13.41
N VAL A 110 19.57 6.86 -14.08
CA VAL A 110 19.58 7.02 -15.55
C VAL A 110 20.84 7.77 -16.01
N GLY A 111 21.22 8.83 -15.31
CA GLY A 111 22.43 9.61 -15.59
C GLY A 111 23.72 8.82 -15.39
N GLY A 112 23.76 7.87 -14.44
CA GLY A 112 24.90 6.97 -14.25
C GLY A 112 25.14 5.98 -15.40
N TRP A 113 24.13 5.73 -16.23
CA TRP A 113 24.26 4.88 -17.43
C TRP A 113 24.67 5.72 -18.65
N SER A 114 24.24 6.99 -18.71
CA SER A 114 24.64 7.93 -19.76
C SER A 114 26.13 8.30 -19.68
N THR A 115 26.73 8.36 -18.50
CA THR A 115 28.16 8.70 -18.33
C THR A 115 29.12 7.55 -18.61
N ARG A 116 28.64 6.29 -18.67
CA ARG A 116 29.46 5.13 -19.06
C ARG A 116 29.63 4.95 -20.57
N ASN A 117 28.77 5.57 -21.38
CA ASN A 117 28.82 5.48 -22.84
C ASN A 117 29.56 6.65 -23.51
N ALA A 118 30.06 7.61 -22.74
CA ALA A 118 30.98 8.64 -23.22
C ALA A 118 32.41 8.26 -22.82
N SER A 119 32.97 7.26 -23.51
CA SER A 119 34.41 6.96 -23.53
C SER A 119 34.92 7.18 -24.95
#